data_AF-A0A2V5MFB7-F1
#
_entry.id   AF-A0A2V5MFB7-F1
#
_cell.length_a   1.000
_cell.length_b   1.000
_cell.length_c   1.000
_cell.angle_alpha   90.00
_cell.angle_beta   90.00
_cell.angle_gamma   90.00
#
_symmetry.space_group_name_H-M   'P 1'
#
loop_
_entity.id
_entity.type
_entity.pdbx_description
1 polymer ?
#
loop_
_entity_poly.entity_id
_entity_poly.type
_entity_poly.pdbx_seq_one_letter_code
_entity_poly.pdbx_strand_id
1 'polypeptide(L)' 'SDAYCVEWTYGKAILVRKQMARVLADKIEQGQFTRDESVRVARAILYESPQTLLGMAPRKTAAR' A
#
# COMPACT_ATOMS: atom_id res chain seq x y z
N SER A 1 2.53 -7.41 -9.14
CA SER A 1 3.73 -7.80 -8.36
C SER A 1 4.84 -8.36 -9.24
N ASP A 2 4.61 -8.55 -10.54
CA ASP A 2 5.54 -9.23 -11.46
C ASP A 2 6.11 -10.50 -10.80
N ALA A 3 5.20 -11.34 -10.35
CA ALA A 3 5.50 -12.51 -9.56
C ALA A 3 5.03 -13.74 -10.33
N TYR A 4 5.93 -14.70 -10.47
CA TYR A 4 5.65 -15.95 -11.16
C TYR A 4 4.80 -16.92 -10.32
N CYS A 5 4.78 -16.77 -9.00
CA CYS A 5 3.93 -17.53 -8.10
C CYS A 5 3.22 -16.67 -7.05
N VAL A 6 2.19 -17.25 -6.43
CA VAL A 6 1.32 -16.55 -5.47
C VAL A 6 2.05 -16.25 -4.16
N GLU A 7 2.94 -17.15 -3.73
CA GLU A 7 3.78 -17.02 -2.55
C GLU A 7 4.67 -15.79 -2.64
N TRP A 8 5.23 -15.54 -3.83
CA TRP A 8 6.04 -14.36 -4.09
C TRP A 8 5.21 -13.08 -4.05
N THR A 9 3.97 -13.11 -4.55
CA THR A 9 3.07 -11.95 -4.44
C THR A 9 2.81 -11.61 -2.98
N TYR A 10 2.55 -12.61 -2.14
CA TYR A 10 2.35 -12.42 -0.71
C TYR A 10 3.60 -11.87 -0.02
N GLY A 11 4.76 -12.50 -0.25
CA GLY A 11 6.03 -12.07 0.34
C GLY A 11 6.40 -10.64 -0.06
N LYS A 12 6.30 -10.31 -1.35
CA LYS A 12 6.55 -8.95 -1.86
C LYS A 12 5.58 -7.94 -1.25
N ALA A 13 4.30 -8.28 -1.10
CA ALA A 13 3.32 -7.38 -0.49
C ALA A 13 3.63 -7.07 0.99
N ILE A 14 4.20 -8.02 1.74
CA ILE A 14 4.69 -7.76 3.11
C ILE A 14 5.92 -6.85 3.07
N LEU A 15 6.90 -7.17 2.22
CA LEU A 15 8.14 -6.43 2.11
C LEU A 15 7.88 -4.95 1.77
N VAL A 16 7.05 -4.69 0.77
CA VAL A 16 6.67 -3.33 0.35
C VAL A 16 6.01 -2.56 1.50
N ARG A 17 5.07 -3.18 2.24
CA ARG A 17 4.43 -2.53 3.40
C ARG A 17 5.43 -2.18 4.50
N LYS A 18 6.37 -3.08 4.82
CA LYS A 18 7.41 -2.83 5.83
C LYS A 18 8.35 -1.70 5.41
N GLN A 19 8.79 -1.69 4.15
CA GLN A 19 9.68 -0.65 3.65
C GLN A 19 8.98 0.71 3.58
N MET A 20 7.73 0.74 3.13
CA MET A 20 6.92 1.95 3.11
C MET A 20 6.68 2.51 4.51
N ALA A 21 6.38 1.65 5.50
CA ALA A 21 6.21 2.08 6.88
C ALA A 21 7.47 2.76 7.45
N ARG A 22 8.66 2.24 7.14
CA ARG A 22 9.94 2.87 7.55
C ARG A 22 10.10 4.25 6.93
N VAL A 23 9.96 4.35 5.61
CA VAL A 23 10.10 5.64 4.90
C VAL A 23 9.09 6.68 5.41
N LEU A 24 7.85 6.27 5.67
CA LEU A 24 6.83 7.17 6.20
C LEU A 24 7.08 7.54 7.67
N ALA A 25 7.69 6.66 8.47
CA ALA A 25 8.11 6.99 9.83
C ALA A 25 9.20 8.06 9.82
N ASP A 26 10.24 7.91 8.98
CA ASP A 26 11.30 8.90 8.83
C ASP A 26 10.73 10.28 8.42
N LYS A 27 9.70 10.27 7.55
CA LYS A 27 9.00 11.50 7.15
C LYS A 27 8.20 12.14 8.28
N ILE A 28 7.66 11.35 9.20
CA ILE A 28 7.00 11.88 10.40
C ILE A 28 8.03 12.51 11.33
N GLU A 29 9.18 11.86 11.55
CA GLU A 29 10.26 12.38 12.38
C GLU A 29 10.83 13.70 11.85
N GLN A 30 10.85 13.86 10.53
CA GLN A 30 11.24 15.11 9.86
C GLN A 30 10.15 16.20 9.91
N GLY A 31 8.98 15.92 10.47
CA GLY A 31 7.84 16.83 10.51
C GLY A 31 7.14 17.04 9.17
N GLN A 32 7.45 16.22 8.15
CA GLN A 32 6.85 16.34 6.82
C GLN A 32 5.40 15.83 6.80
N PHE A 33 5.10 14.81 7.61
CA PHE A 33 3.76 14.25 7.75
C PHE A 33 3.39 14.01 9.20
N THR A 34 2.12 14.12 9.51
CA THR A 34 1.51 13.50 10.68
C THR A 34 1.33 12.00 10.46
N ARG A 35 1.10 11.25 11.54
CA ARG A 35 0.79 9.81 11.47
C ARG A 35 -0.42 9.53 10.56
N ASP A 36 -1.48 10.32 10.67
CA ASP A 36 -2.71 10.12 9.91
C ASP A 36 -2.52 10.43 8.42
N GLU A 37 -1.73 11.45 8.10
CA GLU A 37 -1.32 11.73 6.71
C GLU A 37 -0.54 10.57 6.12
N SER A 38 0.44 10.04 6.85
CA SER A 38 1.21 8.88 6.42
C SER A 38 0.35 7.66 6.14
N VAL A 39 -0.66 7.38 6.99
CA VAL A 39 -1.62 6.28 6.73
C VAL A 39 -2.45 6.53 5.48
N ARG A 40 -2.93 7.77 5.26
CA ARG A 40 -3.67 8.14 4.04
C ARG A 40 -2.80 7.98 2.79
N VAL A 41 -1.54 8.43 2.85
CA VAL A 41 -0.57 8.28 1.74
C VAL A 41 -0.34 6.79 1.43
N ALA A 42 -0.11 5.96 2.45
CA ALA A 42 0.07 4.52 2.25
C ALA A 42 -1.16 3.87 1.59
N ARG A 43 -2.37 4.25 2.02
CA ARG A 43 -3.62 3.78 1.41
C ARG A 43 -3.76 4.23 -0.04
N ALA A 44 -3.47 5.49 -0.32
CA ALA A 44 -3.51 6.02 -1.68
C ALA A 44 -2.57 5.24 -2.60
N ILE A 45 -1.31 5.05 -2.20
CA ILE A 45 -0.32 4.35 -3.00
C ILE A 45 -0.67 2.87 -3.21
N LEU A 46 -1.06 2.16 -2.14
CA LEU A 46 -1.21 0.71 -2.18
C LEU A 46 -2.59 0.24 -2.67
N TYR A 47 -3.61 1.10 -2.63
CA TYR A 47 -4.98 0.68 -2.89
C TYR A 47 -5.71 1.60 -3.85
N GLU A 48 -5.77 2.91 -3.60
CA GLU A 48 -6.66 3.82 -4.33
C GLU A 48 -6.09 4.22 -5.69
N SER A 49 -4.81 4.61 -5.76
CA SER A 49 -4.16 5.04 -7.01
C SER A 49 -4.14 3.95 -8.09
N PRO A 50 -3.83 2.67 -7.80
CA PRO A 50 -3.93 1.61 -8.81
C PRO A 50 -5.34 1.45 -9.39
N GLN A 51 -6.38 1.66 -8.58
CA GLN A 51 -7.78 1.61 -9.05
C GLN A 51 -8.05 2.75 -10.02
N THR A 52 -7.75 3.98 -9.63
CA THR A 52 -8.02 5.17 -10.43
C THR A 52 -7.18 5.22 -11.70
N LEU A 53 -5.88 4.92 -11.61
CA LEU A 53 -4.94 5.08 -12.72
C LEU A 53 -4.98 3.92 -13.72
N LEU A 54 -5.31 2.71 -13.27
CA LEU A 54 -5.33 1.51 -14.12
C LEU A 54 -6.76 1.02 -14.41
N GLY A 55 -7.79 1.73 -13.95
CA GLY A 55 -9.19 1.36 -14.13
C GLY A 55 -9.58 0.06 -13.41
N MET A 56 -8.90 -0.29 -12.30
CA MET A 56 -9.19 -1.50 -11.55
C MET A 56 -10.39 -1.29 -10.62
N ALA A 57 -11.29 -2.27 -10.57
CA ALA A 57 -12.38 -2.31 -9.60
C ALA A 57 -12.11 -3.37 -8.53
N PRO A 58 -12.25 -3.04 -7.23
CA PRO A 58 -12.16 -4.05 -6.19
C PRO A 58 -13.28 -5.06 -6.36
N ARG A 59 -12.95 -6.35 -6.21
CA ARG A 59 -13.96 -7.41 -6.18
C ARG A 59 -14.93 -7.13 -5.03
N LYS A 60 -16.24 -7.07 -5.34
CA LYS A 60 -17.29 -6.98 -4.31
C LYS A 60 -17.15 -8.20 -3.40
N THR A 61 -16.97 -7.96 -2.09
CA THR A 61 -16.96 -9.04 -1.10
C THR A 61 -18.31 -9.73 -1.14
N ALA A 62 -18.34 -11.04 -1.41
CA ALA A 62 -19.55 -11.82 -1.21
C ALA A 62 -19.89 -11.75 0.28
N ALA A 63 -21.13 -11.40 0.62
CA ALA A 63 -21.61 -11.46 2.00
C ALA A 63 -21.25 -12.85 2.56
N ARG A 64 -20.44 -12.86 3.62
CA ARG A 64 -20.13 -14.08 4.37
C ARG A 64 -21.30 -14.44 5.24
#